data_AF-A0A6P3RSL9-F1
#
_entry.id   AF-A0A6P3RSL9-F1
#
_cell.length_a   1.000
_cell.length_b   1.000
_cell.length_c   1.000
_cell.angle_alpha   90.00
_cell.angle_beta   90.00
_cell.angle_gamma   90.00
#
_symmetry.space_group_name_H-M   'P 1'
#
loop_
_entity.id
_entity.type
_entity.pdbx_description
1 polymer ?
#
loop_
_entity_poly.entity_id
_entity_poly.type
_entity_poly.pdbx_seq_one_letter_code
_entity_poly.pdbx_strand_id
1 'polypeptide(L)'
;SQRRRLIPALSLDTPSPARKPASSAGARWVDGPLRSTQRGLGEPFEIKVYEIDDVERLQRRRGGSGKEVMCFNAKLKILEHRQQRIAEVRAKYEWLMKELETTKQYLMLDPNKWLSEFDLEQVWELDSLEYLEALECVTERLESRVNFCKAHLMMITCFDITSRRR
;
A
#
# COMPACT_ATOMS: atom_id res chain seq x y z
N SER A 1 3.80 0.03 -61.32
CA SER A 1 4.65 1.23 -61.49
C SER A 1 5.20 1.72 -60.17
N GLN A 2 6.43 1.30 -59.89
CA GLN A 2 7.23 1.66 -58.72
C GLN A 2 7.90 3.03 -59.00
N ARG A 3 7.61 4.06 -58.21
CA ARG A 3 8.26 5.37 -58.32
C ARG A 3 8.96 5.74 -57.01
N ARG A 4 10.24 5.38 -56.98
CA ARG A 4 11.27 5.80 -56.03
C ARG A 4 11.51 7.31 -56.12
N ARG A 5 11.63 7.99 -54.97
CA ARG A 5 12.30 9.30 -54.79
C ARG A 5 13.02 9.23 -53.43
N LEU A 6 14.28 8.81 -53.39
CA LEU A 6 15.52 9.61 -53.43
C LEU A 6 15.67 10.52 -52.20
N ILE A 7 16.41 10.04 -51.20
CA ILE A 7 16.90 10.78 -50.03
C ILE A 7 18.19 11.51 -50.44
N PRO A 8 18.35 12.84 -50.22
CA PRO A 8 19.64 13.50 -50.40
C PRO A 8 20.70 12.98 -49.41
N ALA A 9 21.84 12.56 -49.95
CA ALA A 9 23.00 12.11 -49.20
C ALA A 9 23.68 13.29 -48.48
N LEU A 10 23.78 13.22 -47.15
CA LEU A 10 24.73 14.02 -46.40
C LEU A 10 26.06 13.27 -46.38
N SER A 11 27.04 13.83 -47.10
CA SER A 11 28.42 13.37 -47.17
C SER A 11 29.04 13.32 -45.77
N LEU A 12 29.54 12.14 -45.39
CA LEU A 12 30.24 11.90 -44.13
C LEU A 12 31.74 11.79 -44.44
N ASP A 13 32.48 12.88 -44.32
CA ASP A 13 33.95 12.82 -44.33
C ASP A 13 34.48 12.41 -42.95
N THR A 14 35.00 11.18 -42.93
CA THR A 14 35.95 10.49 -42.04
C THR A 14 37.21 11.31 -41.63
N PRO A 15 38.12 10.89 -40.69
CA PRO A 15 38.25 9.56 -40.02
C PRO A 15 38.69 9.48 -38.51
N SER A 16 38.34 8.32 -37.91
CA SER A 16 39.18 7.41 -37.05
C SER A 16 39.56 7.77 -35.58
N PRO A 17 40.02 6.78 -34.76
CA PRO A 17 39.46 5.45 -34.46
C PRO A 17 39.56 5.11 -32.93
N ALA A 18 39.13 3.89 -32.57
CA ALA A 18 39.50 3.11 -31.36
C ALA A 18 38.49 3.00 -30.19
N ARG A 19 37.71 1.90 -30.27
CA ARG A 19 37.38 0.89 -29.23
C ARG A 19 37.48 1.27 -27.72
N LYS A 20 36.29 1.36 -27.07
CA LYS A 20 35.77 0.70 -25.83
C LYS A 20 36.78 0.06 -24.83
N PRO A 21 36.48 -0.03 -23.49
CA PRO A 21 35.15 -0.35 -22.95
C PRO A 21 34.69 0.34 -21.65
N ALA A 22 33.43 0.09 -21.31
CA ALA A 22 32.82 0.41 -20.03
C ALA A 22 33.40 -0.46 -18.90
N SER A 23 33.71 0.14 -17.76
CA SER A 23 33.58 -0.52 -16.46
C SER A 23 33.16 0.49 -15.39
N SER A 24 32.17 0.06 -14.62
CA SER A 24 31.61 0.68 -13.42
C SER A 24 32.67 1.02 -12.37
N ALA A 25 32.60 2.20 -11.75
CA ALA A 25 32.79 2.38 -10.31
C ALA A 25 32.66 3.86 -9.90
N GLY A 26 31.72 4.12 -8.99
CA GLY A 26 31.91 5.08 -7.90
C GLY A 26 31.88 6.57 -8.27
N ALA A 27 30.78 7.21 -7.90
CA ALA A 27 30.77 8.62 -7.50
C ALA A 27 31.84 8.82 -6.41
N ARG A 28 33.03 9.25 -6.81
CA ARG A 28 34.13 9.60 -5.91
C ARG A 28 33.96 11.08 -5.57
N TRP A 29 33.18 11.35 -4.51
CA TRP A 29 33.24 12.63 -3.82
C TRP A 29 34.70 12.81 -3.39
N VAL A 30 35.42 13.70 -4.07
CA VAL A 30 36.85 13.89 -3.83
C VAL A 30 36.98 14.66 -2.53
N ASP A 31 37.35 13.95 -1.46
CA ASP A 31 37.91 14.51 -0.24
C ASP A 31 39.06 15.47 -0.59
N GLY A 32 39.05 16.68 -0.05
CA GLY A 32 40.05 17.72 -0.35
C GLY A 32 41.46 17.43 0.22
N PRO A 33 42.34 18.44 0.29
CA PRO A 33 42.75 19.39 -0.74
C PRO A 33 44.12 18.96 -1.29
N LEU A 34 44.21 18.67 -2.60
CA LEU A 34 45.52 18.48 -3.23
C LEU A 34 46.08 19.85 -3.67
N ARG A 35 47.28 20.12 -3.16
CA ARG A 35 48.09 21.32 -3.32
C ARG A 35 48.01 21.93 -4.73
N SER A 36 47.66 23.21 -4.78
CA SER A 36 47.79 24.06 -5.96
C SER A 36 49.27 24.36 -6.23
N THR A 37 49.78 23.85 -7.35
CA THR A 37 51.02 24.35 -7.95
C THR A 37 50.84 25.81 -8.37
N GLN A 38 51.84 26.62 -8.05
CA GLN A 38 52.01 28.04 -8.39
C GLN A 38 51.27 28.52 -9.65
N ARG A 39 50.32 29.45 -9.47
CA ARG A 39 50.05 30.50 -10.45
C ARG A 39 49.65 31.78 -9.70
N GLY A 40 50.50 32.80 -9.84
CA GLY A 40 50.18 34.23 -9.71
C GLY A 40 49.49 34.69 -8.43
N LEU A 41 50.26 35.34 -7.56
CA LEU A 41 49.75 36.37 -6.66
C LEU A 41 48.92 37.40 -7.44
N GLY A 42 47.76 37.81 -6.93
CA GLY A 42 47.31 39.17 -7.19
C GLY A 42 45.83 39.51 -7.16
N GLU A 43 44.88 38.56 -7.09
CA GLU A 43 43.46 38.95 -7.05
C GLU A 43 42.65 38.09 -6.07
N PRO A 44 42.19 38.66 -4.93
CA PRO A 44 41.27 37.96 -4.05
C PRO A 44 39.95 37.75 -4.80
N PHE A 45 39.47 36.52 -4.83
CA PHE A 45 38.16 36.22 -5.40
C PHE A 45 37.08 36.90 -4.54
N GLU A 46 36.30 37.80 -5.15
CA GLU A 46 35.16 38.41 -4.49
C GLU A 46 33.96 37.47 -4.62
N ILE A 47 33.61 36.81 -3.52
CA ILE A 47 32.36 36.05 -3.47
C ILE A 47 31.21 37.05 -3.43
N LYS A 48 30.52 37.20 -4.57
CA LYS A 48 29.30 38.00 -4.64
C LYS A 48 28.19 37.29 -3.87
N VAL A 49 27.93 37.77 -2.65
CA VAL A 49 26.78 37.37 -1.85
C VAL A 49 25.56 38.07 -2.43
N TYR A 50 24.74 37.34 -3.17
CA TYR A 50 23.39 37.78 -3.51
C TYR A 50 22.49 37.43 -2.33
N GLU A 51 21.65 38.36 -1.88
CA GLU A 51 20.53 38.03 -1.00
C GLU A 51 19.69 36.96 -1.69
N ILE A 52 19.47 35.86 -0.99
CA ILE A 52 18.65 34.77 -1.50
C ILE A 52 17.22 35.30 -1.57
N ASP A 53 16.77 35.63 -2.78
CA ASP A 53 15.41 36.08 -3.09
C ASP A 53 14.38 35.08 -2.51
N ASP A 54 13.42 35.60 -1.76
CA ASP A 54 12.42 34.90 -0.92
C ASP A 54 12.17 33.42 -1.27
N VAL A 55 12.65 32.51 -0.42
CA VAL A 55 12.27 31.08 -0.45
C VAL A 55 10.74 30.89 -0.45
N GLU A 56 9.98 31.84 0.12
CA GLU A 56 8.52 31.89 0.07
C GLU A 56 7.95 32.11 -1.34
N ARG A 57 8.62 32.88 -2.21
CA ARG A 57 8.20 33.08 -3.61
C ARG A 57 8.46 31.83 -4.45
N LEU A 58 9.55 31.12 -4.16
CA LEU A 58 9.84 29.81 -4.76
C LEU A 58 8.84 28.75 -4.28
N GLN A 59 8.49 28.73 -2.98
CA GLN A 59 7.44 27.87 -2.44
C GLN A 59 6.05 28.22 -2.99
N ARG A 60 5.73 29.51 -3.20
CA ARG A 60 4.48 29.94 -3.87
C ARG A 60 4.41 29.51 -5.34
N ARG A 61 5.52 29.54 -6.11
CA ARG A 61 5.57 28.93 -7.45
C ARG A 61 5.54 27.40 -7.41
N ARG A 62 5.97 26.78 -6.30
CA ARG A 62 5.84 25.33 -6.02
C ARG A 62 4.47 24.95 -5.44
N GLY A 63 3.46 25.83 -5.52
CA GLY A 63 2.10 25.60 -5.04
C GLY A 63 1.36 24.40 -5.66
N GLY A 64 1.98 23.70 -6.62
CA GLY A 64 1.53 22.40 -7.13
C GLY A 64 2.02 21.19 -6.32
N SER A 65 3.27 21.19 -5.82
CA SER A 65 3.86 19.98 -5.21
C SER A 65 3.35 19.72 -3.78
N GLY A 66 3.06 20.76 -3.00
CA GLY A 66 2.53 20.60 -1.63
C GLY A 66 1.09 20.06 -1.60
N LYS A 67 0.26 20.48 -2.56
CA LYS A 67 -1.13 20.00 -2.68
C LYS A 67 -1.19 18.55 -3.15
N GLU A 68 -0.28 18.16 -4.04
CA GLU A 68 -0.18 16.79 -4.54
C GLU A 68 0.32 15.82 -3.45
N VAL A 69 1.33 16.22 -2.66
CA VAL A 69 1.81 15.46 -1.49
C VAL A 69 0.74 15.35 -0.39
N MET A 70 -0.03 16.41 -0.14
CA MET A 70 -1.11 16.41 0.84
C MET A 70 -2.31 15.56 0.40
N CYS A 71 -2.67 15.61 -0.89
CA CYS A 71 -3.68 14.74 -1.50
C CYS A 71 -3.25 13.26 -1.46
N PHE A 72 -1.98 12.98 -1.74
CA PHE A 72 -1.42 11.64 -1.60
C PHE A 72 -1.48 11.13 -0.16
N ASN A 73 -1.16 11.97 0.82
CA ASN A 73 -1.28 11.62 2.24
C ASN A 73 -2.74 11.34 2.66
N ALA A 74 -3.70 12.15 2.20
CA ALA A 74 -5.11 11.92 2.47
C ALA A 74 -5.61 10.61 1.84
N LYS A 75 -5.23 10.33 0.59
CA LYS A 75 -5.53 9.06 -0.09
C LYS A 75 -4.93 7.87 0.65
N LEU A 76 -3.70 7.99 1.14
CA LEU A 76 -3.03 6.94 1.90
C LEU A 76 -3.76 6.63 3.21
N LYS A 77 -4.19 7.66 3.96
CA LYS A 77 -4.97 7.49 5.20
C LYS A 77 -6.30 6.77 4.97
N ILE A 78 -6.98 7.05 3.85
CA ILE A 78 -8.23 6.38 3.50
C ILE A 78 -7.98 4.88 3.26
N LEU A 79 -6.93 4.55 2.51
CA LEU A 79 -6.54 3.16 2.26
C LEU A 79 -6.15 2.44 3.55
N GLU A 80 -5.35 3.09 4.40
CA GLU A 80 -4.93 2.54 5.69
C GLU A 80 -6.12 2.27 6.62
N HIS A 81 -7.05 3.23 6.74
CA HIS A 81 -8.27 3.05 7.53
C HIS A 81 -9.12 1.89 7.00
N ARG A 82 -9.26 1.76 5.68
CA ARG A 82 -9.97 0.63 5.07
C ARG A 82 -9.29 -0.70 5.39
N GLN A 83 -7.96 -0.76 5.33
CA GLN A 83 -7.21 -1.96 5.65
C GLN A 83 -7.39 -2.38 7.11
N GLN A 84 -7.31 -1.40 8.01
CA GLN A 84 -7.53 -1.61 9.43
C GLN A 84 -8.95 -2.16 9.68
N ARG A 85 -9.95 -1.58 9.03
CA ARG A 85 -11.34 -2.03 9.13
C ARG A 85 -11.50 -3.47 8.63
N ILE A 86 -10.90 -3.81 7.49
CA ILE A 86 -10.91 -5.17 6.96
C ILE A 86 -10.31 -6.16 7.96
N ALA A 87 -9.16 -5.83 8.57
CA ALA A 87 -8.53 -6.67 9.56
C ALA A 87 -9.43 -6.91 10.79
N GLU A 88 -10.10 -5.87 11.27
CA GLU A 88 -11.05 -5.95 12.39
C GLU A 88 -12.25 -6.86 12.07
N VAL A 89 -12.88 -6.66 10.91
CA VAL A 89 -14.05 -7.46 10.52
C VAL A 89 -13.65 -8.92 10.28
N ARG A 90 -12.45 -9.18 9.70
CA ARG A 90 -11.93 -10.55 9.57
C ARG A 90 -11.72 -11.22 10.93
N ALA A 91 -11.12 -10.51 11.89
CA ALA A 91 -10.94 -11.03 13.23
C ALA A 91 -12.29 -11.37 13.89
N LYS A 92 -13.30 -10.52 13.70
CA LYS A 92 -14.67 -10.77 14.17
C LYS A 92 -15.29 -12.00 13.49
N TYR A 93 -15.17 -12.11 12.17
CA TYR A 93 -15.65 -13.25 11.39
C TYR A 93 -15.07 -14.57 11.91
N GLU A 94 -13.75 -14.65 12.04
CA GLU A 94 -13.05 -15.84 12.54
C GLU A 94 -13.47 -16.22 13.96
N TRP A 95 -13.64 -15.21 14.83
CA TRP A 95 -14.15 -15.44 16.18
C TRP A 95 -15.58 -15.99 16.16
N LEU A 96 -16.47 -15.39 15.35
CA LEU A 96 -17.85 -15.85 15.21
C LEU A 96 -17.95 -17.26 14.62
N MET A 97 -17.06 -17.63 13.68
CA MET A 97 -16.99 -18.99 13.14
C MET A 97 -16.68 -20.02 14.24
N LYS A 98 -15.69 -19.73 15.09
CA LYS A 98 -15.34 -20.58 16.25
C LYS A 98 -16.47 -20.65 17.27
N GLU A 99 -17.13 -19.53 17.53
CA GLU A 99 -18.26 -19.46 18.44
C GLU A 99 -19.46 -20.25 17.90
N LEU A 100 -19.73 -20.18 16.60
CA LEU A 100 -20.75 -20.97 15.93
C LEU A 100 -20.44 -22.46 16.05
N GLU A 101 -19.20 -22.87 15.82
CA GLU A 101 -18.77 -24.26 15.98
C GLU A 101 -18.94 -24.76 17.41
N THR A 102 -18.56 -23.95 18.39
CA THR A 102 -18.73 -24.26 19.82
C THR A 102 -20.20 -24.44 20.19
N THR A 103 -21.08 -23.53 19.74
CA THR A 103 -22.52 -23.64 20.00
C THR A 103 -23.17 -24.83 19.28
N LYS A 104 -22.71 -25.17 18.06
CA LYS A 104 -23.13 -26.39 17.36
C LYS A 104 -22.75 -27.65 18.15
N GLN A 105 -21.55 -27.71 18.73
CA GLN A 105 -21.11 -28.83 19.57
C GLN A 105 -22.04 -29.02 20.77
N TYR A 106 -22.40 -27.93 21.46
CA TYR A 106 -23.36 -28.01 22.58
C TYR A 106 -24.76 -28.44 22.15
N LEU A 107 -25.19 -28.04 20.95
CA LEU A 107 -26.49 -28.43 20.38
C LEU A 107 -26.45 -29.80 19.68
N MET A 108 -25.30 -30.50 19.68
CA MET A 108 -25.08 -31.77 18.97
C MET A 108 -25.46 -31.72 17.48
N LEU A 109 -25.20 -30.58 16.83
CA LEU A 109 -25.43 -30.39 15.41
C LEU A 109 -24.22 -30.88 14.60
N ASP A 110 -24.47 -31.28 13.35
CA ASP A 110 -23.40 -31.61 12.40
C ASP A 110 -22.46 -30.40 12.21
N PRO A 111 -21.14 -30.54 12.43
CA PRO A 111 -20.18 -29.45 12.28
C PRO A 111 -20.20 -28.82 10.89
N ASN A 112 -20.48 -29.62 9.85
CA ASN A 112 -20.45 -29.18 8.45
C ASN A 112 -21.69 -28.40 8.01
N LYS A 113 -22.76 -28.38 8.82
CA LYS A 113 -23.96 -27.61 8.48
C LYS A 113 -23.64 -26.12 8.37
N TRP A 114 -24.05 -25.49 7.28
CA TRP A 114 -23.95 -24.05 7.02
C TRP A 114 -22.54 -23.48 6.88
N LEU A 115 -21.48 -24.30 6.83
CA LEU A 115 -20.12 -23.77 6.59
C LEU A 115 -20.03 -23.05 5.23
N SER A 116 -20.58 -23.67 4.18
CA SER A 116 -20.60 -23.11 2.84
C SER A 116 -21.49 -21.86 2.68
N GLU A 117 -22.36 -21.56 3.65
CA GLU A 117 -23.24 -20.37 3.58
C GLU A 117 -22.50 -19.08 3.97
N PHE A 118 -21.35 -19.21 4.63
CA PHE A 118 -20.52 -18.10 5.08
C PHE A 118 -19.17 -18.00 4.35
N ASP A 119 -18.89 -18.93 3.44
CA ASP A 119 -17.67 -18.89 2.65
C ASP A 119 -17.69 -17.71 1.66
N LEU A 120 -16.65 -16.88 1.74
CA LEU A 120 -16.38 -15.80 0.79
C LEU A 120 -15.68 -16.41 -0.44
N GLU A 121 -16.38 -17.22 -1.22
CA GLU A 121 -15.82 -17.92 -2.40
C GLU A 121 -15.45 -16.98 -3.57
N GLN A 122 -15.91 -15.74 -3.53
CA GLN A 122 -15.77 -14.81 -4.63
C GLN A 122 -14.39 -14.15 -4.63
N VAL A 123 -13.73 -14.14 -5.80
CA VAL A 123 -12.39 -13.57 -6.02
C VAL A 123 -12.48 -12.05 -5.95
N TRP A 124 -12.54 -11.52 -4.74
CA TRP A 124 -12.46 -10.10 -4.48
C TRP A 124 -11.00 -9.67 -4.29
N GLU A 125 -10.67 -8.46 -4.72
CA GLU A 125 -9.43 -7.84 -4.30
C GLU A 125 -9.52 -7.58 -2.79
N LEU A 126 -8.61 -8.18 -2.01
CA LEU A 126 -8.71 -8.29 -0.55
C LEU A 126 -8.75 -6.96 0.20
N ASP A 127 -8.37 -5.89 -0.46
CA ASP A 127 -8.30 -4.54 0.09
C ASP A 127 -9.32 -3.61 -0.56
N SER A 128 -10.21 -4.12 -1.42
CA SER A 128 -11.26 -3.33 -2.10
C SER A 128 -12.40 -2.95 -1.13
N LEU A 129 -13.20 -1.94 -1.52
CA LEU A 129 -14.36 -1.55 -0.71
C LEU A 129 -15.46 -2.62 -0.79
N GLU A 130 -15.63 -3.21 -1.97
CA GLU A 130 -16.57 -4.28 -2.25
C GLU A 130 -16.30 -5.51 -1.39
N TYR A 131 -15.03 -5.87 -1.21
CA TYR A 131 -14.63 -6.94 -0.29
C TYR A 131 -15.03 -6.64 1.16
N LEU A 132 -14.79 -5.40 1.62
CA LEU A 132 -15.13 -5.00 2.98
C LEU A 132 -16.65 -5.09 3.21
N GLU A 133 -17.46 -4.56 2.30
CA GLU A 133 -18.93 -4.62 2.38
C GLU A 133 -19.44 -6.06 2.37
N ALA A 134 -18.90 -6.91 1.49
CA ALA A 134 -19.25 -8.32 1.42
C ALA A 134 -18.90 -9.05 2.73
N LEU A 135 -17.71 -8.80 3.26
CA LEU A 135 -17.25 -9.36 4.53
C LEU A 135 -18.13 -8.90 5.70
N GLU A 136 -18.49 -7.61 5.78
CA GLU A 136 -19.40 -7.09 6.82
C GLU A 136 -20.78 -7.74 6.75
N CYS A 137 -21.36 -7.86 5.55
CA CYS A 137 -22.65 -8.51 5.32
C CYS A 137 -22.65 -9.99 5.75
N VAL A 138 -21.64 -10.76 5.34
CA VAL A 138 -21.49 -12.17 5.74
C VAL A 138 -21.30 -12.28 7.25
N THR A 139 -20.51 -11.38 7.86
CA THR A 139 -20.26 -11.35 9.30
C THR A 139 -21.53 -11.08 10.11
N GLU A 140 -22.40 -10.17 9.66
CA GLU A 140 -23.68 -9.87 10.31
C GLU A 140 -24.65 -11.06 10.26
N ARG A 141 -24.72 -11.73 9.11
CA ARG A 141 -25.51 -12.96 8.97
C ARG A 141 -25.00 -14.07 9.88
N LEU A 142 -23.68 -14.22 9.97
CA LEU A 142 -23.03 -15.19 10.85
C LEU A 142 -23.33 -14.89 12.33
N GLU A 143 -23.23 -13.63 12.74
CA GLU A 143 -23.58 -13.18 14.10
C GLU A 143 -25.03 -13.49 14.46
N SER A 144 -25.96 -13.23 13.54
CA SER A 144 -27.37 -13.58 13.71
C SER A 144 -27.58 -15.08 13.92
N ARG A 145 -26.82 -15.92 13.19
CA ARG A 145 -26.86 -17.38 13.35
C ARG A 145 -26.32 -17.83 14.70
N VAL A 146 -25.18 -17.28 15.13
CA VAL A 146 -24.60 -17.53 16.45
C VAL A 146 -25.60 -17.15 17.55
N ASN A 147 -26.22 -15.97 17.45
CA ASN A 147 -27.20 -15.51 18.42
C ASN A 147 -28.42 -16.43 18.49
N PHE A 148 -28.91 -16.92 17.35
CA PHE A 148 -29.96 -17.92 17.32
C PHE A 148 -29.55 -19.21 18.04
N CYS A 149 -28.36 -19.75 17.77
CA CYS A 149 -27.86 -20.96 18.42
C CYS A 149 -27.71 -20.77 19.93
N LYS A 150 -27.19 -19.62 20.37
CA LYS A 150 -27.06 -19.27 21.79
C LYS A 150 -28.42 -19.16 22.47
N ALA A 151 -29.38 -18.48 21.85
CA ALA A 151 -30.74 -18.38 22.39
C ALA A 151 -31.42 -19.76 22.48
N HIS A 152 -31.23 -20.62 21.48
CA HIS A 152 -31.71 -22.00 21.52
C HIS A 152 -31.07 -22.80 22.65
N LEU A 153 -29.75 -22.68 22.81
CA LEU A 153 -29.03 -23.33 23.90
C LEU A 153 -29.54 -22.85 25.25
N MET A 154 -29.77 -21.54 25.43
CA MET A 154 -30.37 -20.99 26.65
C MET A 154 -31.78 -21.55 26.89
N MET A 155 -32.61 -21.69 25.85
CA MET A 155 -33.95 -22.28 25.97
C MET A 155 -33.91 -23.75 26.40
N ILE A 156 -32.92 -24.52 25.95
CA ILE A 156 -32.77 -25.93 26.33
C ILE A 156 -32.19 -26.06 27.75
N THR A 157 -31.17 -25.26 28.06
CA THR A 157 -30.37 -25.38 29.28
C THR A 157 -30.93 -24.61 30.48
N CYS A 158 -32.00 -23.81 30.31
CA CYS A 158 -32.56 -23.00 31.39
C CYS A 158 -33.03 -23.81 32.61
N PHE A 159 -33.29 -25.11 32.45
CA PHE A 159 -33.68 -26.00 33.54
C PHE A 159 -32.49 -26.68 34.25
N ASP A 160 -31.33 -26.82 33.60
CA ASP A 160 -30.17 -27.55 34.13
C ASP A 160 -29.39 -26.76 35.20
N ILE A 161 -29.56 -25.44 35.27
CA ILE A 161 -28.83 -24.56 36.20
C ILE A 161 -29.19 -24.85 37.67
N THR A 162 -30.36 -25.46 37.93
CA THR A 162 -30.85 -25.75 39.29
C THR A 162 -30.59 -27.18 39.78
N SER A 163 -30.19 -28.11 38.92
CA SER A 163 -30.04 -29.53 39.30
C SER A 163 -28.70 -29.88 39.95
N ARG A 164 -27.71 -28.96 39.88
CA ARG A 164 -26.34 -29.19 40.36
C ARG A 164 -26.09 -28.88 41.84
N ARG A 165 -27.15 -28.51 42.60
CA ARG A 165 -27.12 -28.40 44.07
C ARG A 165 -27.93 -29.56 44.66
N ARG A 166 -27.33 -30.74 44.73
CA ARG A 166 -27.78 -31.79 45.64
C ARG A 166 -26.63 -32.72 45.97
#